data_AF-A0A8T5GNZ8-F1
#
_entry.id   AF-A0A8T5GNZ8-F1
#
_cell.length_a   1.000
_cell.length_b   1.000
_cell.length_c   1.000
_cell.angle_alpha   90.00
_cell.angle_beta   90.00
_cell.angle_gamma   90.00
#
_symmetry.space_group_name_H-M   'P 1'
#
loop_
_entity.id
_entity.type
_entity.pdbx_description
1 polymer ?
#
loop_
_entity_poly.entity_id
_entity_poly.type
_entity_poly.pdbx_seq_one_letter_code
_entity_poly.pdbx_strand_id
1 'polypeptide(L)'
;MVKKCIVCNDEAEFKIKNTSDYYCKDCAEENFADVSMLIKVEEEAQKLKEYLKQKISDIKSDEEELDSMVKYTENNNDKQDDTTGKD
;
A
#
# COMPACT_ATOMS: atom_id res chain seq x y z
N MET A 1 42.76 -4.46 4.48
CA MET A 1 42.40 -3.68 5.68
C MET A 1 41.29 -4.43 6.37
N VAL A 2 41.48 -4.77 7.65
CA VAL A 2 40.46 -5.45 8.46
C VAL A 2 39.28 -4.50 8.64
N LYS A 3 38.05 -4.99 8.42
CA LYS A 3 36.84 -4.18 8.62
C LYS A 3 36.50 -4.18 10.11
N LYS A 4 36.08 -3.03 10.63
CA LYS A 4 35.85 -2.84 12.06
C LYS A 4 34.37 -2.66 12.35
N CYS A 5 33.93 -3.20 13.49
CA CYS A 5 32.58 -3.02 13.99
C CYS A 5 32.36 -1.56 14.36
N ILE A 6 31.25 -0.96 13.90
CA ILE A 6 30.90 0.43 14.21
C ILE A 6 30.55 0.65 15.69
N VAL A 7 30.21 -0.42 16.42
CA VAL A 7 29.81 -0.37 17.83
C VAL A 7 31.02 -0.57 18.76
N CYS A 8 31.76 -1.67 18.60
CA CYS A 8 32.84 -2.04 19.53
C CYS A 8 34.27 -1.88 18.97
N ASN A 9 34.44 -1.57 17.68
CA ASN A 9 35.72 -1.49 16.96
C ASN A 9 36.49 -2.81 16.75
N ASP A 10 35.93 -3.96 17.16
CA ASP A 10 36.51 -5.28 16.88
C ASP A 10 36.42 -5.64 15.39
N GLU A 11 37.05 -6.76 15.00
CA GLU A 11 36.92 -7.29 13.66
C GLU A 11 35.47 -7.59 13.31
N ALA A 12 35.01 -7.06 12.17
CA ALA A 12 33.64 -7.18 11.70
C ALA A 12 33.53 -8.13 10.51
N GLU A 13 32.56 -9.03 10.62
CA GLU A 13 32.24 -10.06 9.61
C GLU A 13 30.94 -9.76 8.85
N PHE A 14 30.05 -8.92 9.41
CA PHE A 14 28.77 -8.55 8.82
C PHE A 14 28.76 -7.12 8.27
N LYS A 15 28.00 -6.89 7.19
CA LYS A 15 27.79 -5.57 6.57
C LYS A 15 26.31 -5.32 6.30
N ILE A 16 25.82 -4.13 6.64
CA ILE A 16 24.49 -3.69 6.20
C ILE A 16 24.53 -3.32 4.71
N LYS A 17 23.61 -3.88 3.91
CA LYS A 17 23.53 -3.64 2.46
C LYS A 17 23.37 -2.14 2.19
N ASN A 18 24.07 -1.64 1.17
CA ASN A 18 24.05 -0.23 0.73
C ASN A 18 24.53 0.81 1.77
N THR A 19 25.21 0.38 2.84
CA THR A 19 25.84 1.30 3.79
C THR A 19 27.35 1.09 3.82
N SER A 20 28.05 1.91 4.60
CA SER A 20 29.45 1.71 4.98
C SER A 20 29.61 0.94 6.29
N ASP A 21 28.51 0.44 6.88
CA ASP A 21 28.48 0.00 8.27
C ASP A 21 28.76 -1.50 8.37
N TYR A 22 29.64 -1.85 9.32
CA TYR A 22 30.06 -3.21 9.58
C TYR A 22 29.86 -3.54 11.06
N TYR A 23 29.54 -4.79 11.34
CA TYR A 23 29.26 -5.29 12.69
C TYR A 23 30.02 -6.60 12.93
N CYS A 24 30.53 -6.79 14.15
CA CYS A 24 30.91 -8.12 14.62
C CYS A 24 29.63 -8.94 14.88
N LYS A 25 29.78 -10.24 15.12
CA LYS A 25 28.65 -11.13 15.38
C LYS A 25 27.81 -10.70 16.57
N ASP A 26 28.44 -10.45 17.70
CA ASP A 26 27.75 -10.17 18.95
C ASP A 26 26.92 -8.88 18.83
N CYS A 27 27.52 -7.80 18.30
CA CYS A 27 26.78 -6.56 18.06
C CYS A 27 25.70 -6.71 16.98
N ALA A 28 25.90 -7.57 15.98
CA ALA A 28 24.87 -7.83 14.98
C ALA A 28 23.67 -8.57 15.59
N GLU A 29 23.90 -9.57 16.43
CA GLU A 29 22.85 -10.32 17.13
C GLU A 29 22.12 -9.42 18.13
N GLU A 30 22.84 -8.65 18.94
CA GLU A 30 22.24 -7.75 19.93
C GLU A 30 21.33 -6.68 19.31
N ASN A 31 21.73 -6.12 18.16
CA ASN A 31 21.00 -5.01 17.55
C ASN A 31 19.99 -5.44 16.48
N PHE A 32 20.15 -6.61 15.87
CA PHE A 32 19.35 -7.02 14.70
C PHE A 32 18.75 -8.43 14.77
N ALA A 33 18.94 -9.20 15.85
CA ALA A 33 18.33 -10.52 15.95
C ALA A 33 16.82 -10.48 16.22
N ASP A 34 16.33 -9.50 16.98
CA ASP A 34 14.90 -9.38 17.27
C ASP A 34 14.18 -8.57 16.19
N VAL A 35 13.48 -9.30 15.33
CA VAL A 35 12.63 -8.73 14.26
C VAL A 35 11.14 -8.77 14.61
N SER A 36 10.77 -9.15 15.84
CA SER A 36 9.39 -9.42 16.23
C SER A 36 8.48 -8.20 16.07
N MET A 37 9.00 -7.01 16.40
CA MET A 37 8.26 -5.76 16.19
C MET A 37 8.07 -5.45 14.70
N LEU A 38 9.11 -5.67 13.88
CA LEU A 38 9.05 -5.42 12.44
C LEU A 38 8.00 -6.31 11.76
N ILE A 39 7.92 -7.59 12.16
CA ILE A 39 6.91 -8.53 11.68
C ILE A 39 5.49 -8.01 11.99
N LYS A 40 5.23 -7.63 13.24
CA LYS A 40 3.90 -7.11 13.65
C LYS A 40 3.51 -5.85 12.88
N VAL A 41 4.46 -4.95 12.67
CA VAL A 41 4.22 -3.72 11.91
C VAL A 41 3.90 -4.04 10.44
N GLU A 42 4.62 -4.98 9.83
CA GLU A 42 4.35 -5.43 8.46
C GLU A 42 2.95 -6.06 8.34
N GLU A 43 2.54 -6.89 9.29
CA GLU A 43 1.20 -7.49 9.31
C GLU A 43 0.09 -6.43 9.37
N GLU A 44 0.22 -5.42 10.24
CA GLU A 44 -0.75 -4.32 10.32
C GLU A 44 -0.75 -3.45 9.05
N ALA A 45 0.41 -3.22 8.44
CA ALA A 45 0.52 -2.50 7.17
C ALA A 45 -0.18 -3.26 6.03
N GLN A 46 -0.08 -4.59 6.00
CA GLN A 46 -0.78 -5.44 5.02
C GLN A 46 -2.29 -5.37 5.20
N LYS A 47 -2.80 -5.49 6.43
CA LYS A 47 -4.25 -5.35 6.73
C LYS A 47 -4.78 -4.00 6.27
N LEU A 48 -4.05 -2.91 6.55
CA LEU A 48 -4.44 -1.57 6.11
C LEU A 48 -4.48 -1.47 4.58
N LYS A 49 -3.48 -2.03 3.90
CA LYS A 49 -3.42 -2.03 2.43
C LYS A 49 -4.59 -2.79 1.81
N GLU A 50 -4.98 -3.91 2.38
CA GLU A 50 -6.14 -4.69 1.95
C GLU A 50 -7.45 -3.93 2.18
N TYR A 51 -7.61 -3.34 3.36
CA TYR A 51 -8.77 -2.50 3.68
C TYR A 51 -8.94 -1.34 2.68
N LEU A 52 -7.84 -0.62 2.39
CA LEU A 52 -7.87 0.48 1.42
C LEU A 52 -8.20 0.01 0.00
N LYS A 53 -7.65 -1.14 -0.42
CA LYS A 53 -7.99 -1.72 -1.73
C LYS A 53 -9.47 -2.04 -1.84
N GLN A 54 -10.07 -2.61 -0.80
CA GLN A 54 -11.50 -2.90 -0.77
C GLN A 54 -12.31 -1.60 -0.87
N LYS A 55 -11.99 -0.59 -0.05
CA LYS A 55 -12.71 0.69 -0.07
C LYS A 55 -12.63 1.42 -1.41
N ILE A 56 -11.46 1.41 -2.05
CA ILE A 56 -11.31 1.99 -3.38
C ILE A 56 -12.12 1.21 -4.43
N SER A 57 -12.21 -0.11 -4.30
CA SER A 57 -13.03 -0.95 -5.18
C SER A 57 -14.52 -0.66 -5.01
N ASP A 58 -14.99 -0.56 -3.77
CA ASP A 58 -16.40 -0.27 -3.46
C ASP A 58 -16.80 1.08 -4.06
N ILE A 59 -16.00 2.13 -3.87
CA ILE A 59 -16.26 3.47 -4.41
C ILE A 59 -16.38 3.45 -5.94
N LYS A 60 -15.50 2.72 -6.64
CA LYS A 60 -15.56 2.61 -8.10
C LYS A 60 -16.83 1.92 -8.59
N SER A 61 -17.27 0.87 -7.89
CA SER A 61 -18.51 0.18 -8.21
C SER A 61 -19.71 1.12 -8.05
N ASP A 62 -19.74 1.89 -6.97
CA ASP A 62 -20.82 2.85 -6.69
C ASP A 62 -20.87 3.97 -7.76
N GLU A 63 -19.71 4.49 -8.17
CA GLU A 63 -19.60 5.49 -9.25
C GLU A 63 -20.11 4.95 -10.60
N GLU A 64 -19.74 3.73 -10.97
CA GLU A 64 -20.20 3.10 -12.22
C GLU A 64 -21.73 2.86 -12.22
N GLU A 65 -22.30 2.50 -11.08
CA GLU A 65 -23.75 2.34 -10.92
C GLU A 65 -24.47 3.68 -11.09
N LEU A 66 -23.99 4.75 -10.44
CA LEU A 66 -24.51 6.10 -10.58
C LEU A 66 -24.45 6.59 -12.04
N ASP A 67 -23.32 6.41 -12.71
CA ASP A 67 -23.14 6.78 -14.12
C ASP A 67 -24.11 6.03 -15.04
N SER A 68 -24.40 4.76 -14.74
CA SER A 68 -25.39 3.99 -15.50
C SER A 68 -26.79 4.57 -15.33
N MET A 69 -27.20 4.89 -14.09
CA MET A 69 -28.51 5.45 -13.79
C MET A 69 -28.73 6.80 -14.49
N VAL A 70 -27.71 7.68 -14.47
CA VAL A 70 -27.77 8.99 -15.14
C VAL A 70 -28.04 8.82 -16.65
N LYS A 71 -27.31 7.93 -17.33
CA LYS A 71 -27.51 7.64 -18.76
C LYS A 71 -28.90 7.11 -19.08
N TYR A 72 -29.49 6.30 -18.21
CA TYR A 72 -30.86 5.81 -18.41
C TYR A 72 -31.90 6.94 -18.28
N THR A 73 -31.71 7.88 -17.36
CA THR A 73 -32.59 9.06 -17.23
C THR A 73 -32.46 10.02 -18.41
N GLU A 74 -31.24 10.28 -18.90
CA GLU A 74 -31.01 11.15 -20.06
C GLU A 74 -31.68 10.57 -21.32
N ASN A 75 -31.48 9.28 -21.61
CA ASN A 75 -32.07 8.61 -22.77
C ASN A 75 -33.60 8.49 -22.74
N ASN A 76 -34.24 8.59 -21.57
CA ASN A 76 -35.69 8.53 -21.43
C ASN A 76 -36.36 9.90 -21.57
N ASN A 77 -35.66 11.00 -21.30
CA ASN A 77 -36.18 12.35 -21.48
C ASN A 77 -36.25 12.77 -22.96
N ASP A 78 -35.39 12.23 -23.82
CA ASP A 78 -35.42 12.50 -25.27
C ASP A 78 -36.60 11.86 -26.03
N LYS A 79 -37.40 10.98 -25.39
CA LYS A 79 -38.54 10.29 -26.02
C LYS A 79 -39.91 10.88 -25.70
N GLN A 80 -39.99 11.90 -24.84
CA GLN A 80 -41.27 12.51 -24.45
C GLN A 80 -41.67 13.75 -25.26
N ASP A 81 -40.81 14.26 -26.14
CA ASP A 81 -41.06 15.53 -26.86
C ASP A 81 -41.61 15.39 -28.29
N ASP A 82 -42.07 14.21 -28.73
CA ASP A 82 -42.57 13.99 -30.10
C ASP A 82 -44.02 13.48 -30.21
N THR A 83 -44.90 13.80 -29.24
CA THR A 83 -46.34 13.45 -29.34
C THR A 83 -47.34 14.55 -28.93
N THR A 84 -46.98 15.83 -29.04
CA THR A 84 -47.98 16.92 -29.00
C THR A 84 -47.78 17.90 -30.16
N GLY A 85 -48.38 17.54 -31.29
CA GLY A 85 -48.44 18.37 -32.50
C GLY A 85 -49.48 17.88 -33.49
N LYS A 86 -50.73 17.67 -33.04
CA LYS A 86 -51.91 17.73 -33.92
C LYS A 86 -52.44 19.15 -33.84
N ASP A 87 -52.47 19.83 -34.98
CA ASP A 87 -53.70 20.33 -35.61
C ASP A 87 -53.43 20.76 -37.06
#